data_AF-A0A5B9PKD9-F1
#
_entry.id   AF-A0A5B9PKD9-F1
#
_cell.length_a   1.000
_cell.length_b   1.000
_cell.length_c   1.000
_cell.angle_alpha   90.00
_cell.angle_beta   90.00
_cell.angle_gamma   90.00
#
_symmetry.space_group_name_H-M   'P 1'
#
loop_
_entity.id
_entity.type
_entity.pdbx_description
1 polymer ?
#
loop_
_entity_poly.entity_id
_entity_poly.type
_entity_poly.pdbx_seq_one_letter_code
_entity_poly.pdbx_strand_id
1 'polypeptide(L)'
;MFSHFSRFNLFLIFLAIIALRLVVGFHFYKEGVTKLQDGFDAQYFLKGAKGPFADFFLSMTDDANGRMQLGITETLDDKGKTDFLINNERTIAVWDDFVEQATNYYAFGSPELIAEIQAEIKDYEKLAAGEDDSASRARSQIQELEAQIDEIEEQPWQVAEALEAHEAELEDWTMANRVAVLAWYRGGTRLEGFERDGEDRDKVALDVASLRGQVDSIQKDRVKEMTKWKTEVAQIWDSLETRINSIPVARQERETGSLPLHRPYAQKNSRHDLVNKVIPWFDITVGVLLILGLFTRWASLAAAAFLFSVLLTQPFWVPGAAPTHYQAIEMFACLVLFATSAGRFGGLDYFFSLGKRPADTPEPAMLGH
;
A
#
# COMPACT_ATOMS: atom_id res chain seq x y z
N MET A 1 29.42 -17.22 46.12
CA MET A 1 29.92 -16.02 45.42
C MET A 1 28.74 -15.29 44.78
N PHE A 2 27.78 -14.82 45.58
CA PHE A 2 26.71 -13.93 45.13
C PHE A 2 26.81 -12.66 45.97
N SER A 3 27.23 -11.58 45.34
CA SER A 3 27.31 -10.27 45.96
C SER A 3 25.91 -9.81 46.38
N HIS A 4 25.78 -9.29 47.60
CA HIS A 4 24.60 -8.51 47.99
C HIS A 4 24.55 -7.27 47.10
N PHE A 5 23.54 -7.15 46.24
CA PHE A 5 23.31 -5.93 45.49
C PHE A 5 22.99 -4.81 46.48
N SER A 6 23.75 -3.71 46.42
CA SER A 6 23.45 -2.54 47.23
C SER A 6 22.10 -1.95 46.81
N ARG A 7 21.39 -1.31 47.75
CA ARG A 7 20.13 -0.59 47.44
C ARG A 7 20.32 0.44 46.32
N PHE A 8 21.52 1.02 46.23
CA PHE A 8 21.92 1.91 45.17
C PHE A 8 21.99 1.22 43.80
N ASN A 9 22.56 0.02 43.72
CA ASN A 9 22.60 -0.76 42.47
C ASN A 9 21.19 -1.14 42.00
N LEU A 10 20.30 -1.52 42.92
CA LEU A 10 18.90 -1.80 42.59
C LEU A 10 18.18 -0.56 42.05
N PHE A 11 18.39 0.60 42.67
CA PHE A 11 17.84 1.87 42.20
C PHE A 11 18.31 2.19 40.77
N LEU A 12 19.60 2.04 40.47
CA LEU A 12 20.15 2.28 39.14
C LEU A 12 19.58 1.31 38.09
N ILE A 13 19.39 0.03 38.44
CA ILE A 13 18.78 -0.96 37.55
C ILE A 13 17.34 -0.55 37.20
N PHE A 14 16.53 -0.15 38.20
CA PHE A 14 15.16 0.31 37.93
C PHE A 14 15.12 1.57 37.07
N LEU A 15 15.99 2.54 37.37
CA LEU A 15 16.09 3.77 36.58
C LEU A 15 16.47 3.46 35.13
N ALA A 16 17.44 2.57 34.90
CA ALA A 16 17.87 2.17 33.57
C ALA A 16 16.75 1.45 32.79
N ILE A 17 15.99 0.56 33.44
CA ILE A 17 14.86 -0.14 32.83
C ILE A 17 13.74 0.85 32.45
N ILE A 18 13.43 1.81 33.33
CA ILE A 18 12.44 2.86 33.04
C ILE A 18 12.90 3.74 31.87
N ALA A 19 14.16 4.16 31.88
CA ALA A 19 14.73 4.94 30.78
C ALA A 19 14.68 4.19 29.45
N LEU A 20 15.09 2.91 29.43
CA LEU A 20 15.00 2.06 28.26
C LEU A 20 13.56 1.96 27.73
N ARG A 21 12.58 1.76 28.63
CA ARG A 21 11.15 1.68 28.29
C ARG A 21 10.67 2.97 27.61
N LEU A 22 11.00 4.12 28.19
CA LEU A 22 10.57 5.42 27.67
C LEU A 22 11.24 5.73 26.32
N VAL A 23 12.52 5.41 26.16
CA VAL A 23 13.25 5.65 24.90
C VAL A 23 12.71 4.78 23.78
N VAL A 24 12.53 3.47 24.02
CA VAL A 24 11.96 2.55 23.02
C VAL A 24 10.51 2.95 22.71
N GLY A 25 9.70 3.25 23.72
CA GLY A 25 8.31 3.68 23.52
C GLY A 25 8.21 4.97 22.71
N PHE A 26 9.07 5.95 23.00
CA PHE A 26 9.14 7.20 22.24
C PHE A 26 9.58 6.98 20.79
N HIS A 27 10.55 6.09 20.56
CA HIS A 27 11.02 5.76 19.22
C HIS A 27 9.89 5.18 18.36
N PHE A 28 9.18 4.14 18.84
CA PHE A 28 8.01 3.56 18.17
C PHE A 28 6.90 4.58 17.92
N TYR A 29 6.57 5.42 18.92
CA TYR A 29 5.57 6.47 18.76
C TYR A 29 5.94 7.45 17.66
N LYS A 30 7.17 7.98 17.68
CA LYS A 30 7.66 8.93 16.69
C LYS A 30 7.64 8.31 15.29
N GLU A 31 8.14 7.09 15.17
CA GLU A 31 8.20 6.35 13.93
C GLU A 31 6.81 6.14 13.32
N GLY A 32 5.82 5.74 14.13
CA GLY A 32 4.44 5.60 13.67
C GLY A 32 3.76 6.93 13.28
N VAL A 33 4.04 8.03 14.00
CA VAL A 33 3.54 9.37 13.63
C VAL A 33 4.15 9.83 12.30
N THR A 34 5.46 9.66 12.12
CA THR A 34 6.14 9.98 10.85
C THR A 34 5.54 9.20 9.69
N LYS A 35 5.28 7.90 9.88
CA LYS A 35 4.61 7.05 8.88
C LYS A 35 3.20 7.53 8.51
N LEU A 36 2.44 8.09 9.46
CA LEU A 36 1.12 8.68 9.17
C LEU A 36 1.21 10.04 8.47
N GLN A 37 2.20 10.87 8.81
CA GLN A 37 2.35 12.23 8.27
C GLN A 37 2.94 12.22 6.85
N ASP A 38 3.99 11.43 6.64
CA ASP A 38 4.74 11.43 5.38
C ASP A 38 4.21 10.37 4.39
N GLY A 39 3.24 9.55 4.83
CA GLY A 39 2.79 8.35 4.13
C GLY A 39 3.76 7.18 4.34
N PHE A 40 3.20 5.97 4.43
CA PHE A 40 3.98 4.75 4.62
C PHE A 40 3.65 3.72 3.56
N ASP A 41 4.71 3.15 2.97
CA ASP A 41 4.59 2.04 2.03
C ASP A 41 5.59 0.92 2.39
N ALA A 42 5.05 -0.21 2.86
CA ALA A 42 5.79 -1.43 3.15
C ALA A 42 6.30 -2.13 1.89
N GLN A 43 5.88 -1.70 0.69
CA GLN A 43 6.27 -2.32 -0.57
C GLN A 43 7.79 -2.38 -0.73
N TYR A 44 8.52 -1.36 -0.28
CA TYR A 44 9.99 -1.36 -0.30
C TYR A 44 10.58 -2.52 0.54
N PHE A 45 10.05 -2.74 1.75
CA PHE A 45 10.52 -3.80 2.65
C PHE A 45 10.17 -5.19 2.13
N LEU A 46 8.97 -5.35 1.58
CA LEU A 46 8.47 -6.63 1.09
C LEU A 46 9.12 -7.04 -0.24
N LYS A 47 9.36 -6.09 -1.16
CA LYS A 47 10.02 -6.35 -2.46
C LYS A 47 11.50 -6.65 -2.34
N GLY A 48 12.17 -5.96 -1.42
CA GLY A 48 13.60 -6.16 -1.22
C GLY A 48 13.92 -7.49 -0.54
N ALA A 49 12.92 -8.23 -0.05
CA ALA A 49 13.09 -9.35 0.87
C ALA A 49 14.10 -10.39 0.37
N LYS A 50 15.04 -10.78 1.25
CA LYS A 50 16.08 -11.77 0.93
C LYS A 50 16.07 -12.93 1.91
N GLY A 51 16.55 -14.09 1.46
CA GLY A 51 16.67 -15.29 2.28
C GLY A 51 15.45 -16.23 2.20
N PRO A 52 15.35 -17.22 3.11
CA PRO A 52 14.42 -18.34 2.96
C PRO A 52 12.93 -17.98 3.05
N PHE A 53 12.61 -16.77 3.55
CA PHE A 53 11.24 -16.25 3.63
C PHE A 53 10.93 -15.21 2.56
N ALA A 54 11.83 -14.97 1.58
CA ALA A 54 11.63 -13.97 0.54
C ALA A 54 10.32 -14.18 -0.22
N ASP A 55 10.03 -15.41 -0.65
CA ASP A 55 8.80 -15.75 -1.38
C ASP A 55 7.53 -15.43 -0.56
N PHE A 56 7.57 -15.65 0.75
CA PHE A 56 6.46 -15.33 1.63
C PHE A 56 6.19 -13.82 1.67
N PHE A 57 7.23 -12.99 1.80
CA PHE A 57 7.09 -11.52 1.80
C PHE A 57 6.74 -10.96 0.41
N LEU A 58 7.32 -11.52 -0.66
CA LEU A 58 6.98 -11.16 -2.03
C LEU A 58 5.52 -11.48 -2.35
N SER A 59 4.99 -12.60 -1.84
CA SER A 59 3.56 -12.97 -1.99
C SER A 59 2.60 -12.00 -1.28
N MET A 60 3.10 -11.12 -0.41
CA MET A 60 2.28 -10.07 0.21
C MET A 60 2.18 -8.81 -0.65
N THR A 61 2.99 -8.68 -1.70
CA THR A 61 2.96 -7.55 -2.61
C THR A 61 2.08 -7.86 -3.82
N ASP A 62 1.09 -7.01 -4.06
CA ASP A 62 0.38 -7.04 -5.33
C ASP A 62 1.30 -6.49 -6.41
N ASP A 63 1.35 -7.21 -7.52
CA ASP A 63 2.05 -6.83 -8.74
C ASP A 63 3.41 -6.15 -8.51
N ALA A 64 4.27 -6.84 -7.76
CA ALA A 64 5.51 -6.30 -7.24
C ALA A 64 6.40 -5.69 -8.35
N ASN A 65 6.54 -6.44 -9.43
CA ASN A 65 7.35 -6.02 -10.56
C ASN A 65 6.55 -5.28 -11.63
N GLY A 66 5.28 -4.94 -11.39
CA GLY A 66 4.45 -4.28 -12.40
C GLY A 66 4.10 -5.20 -13.58
N ARG A 67 4.14 -6.52 -13.42
CA ARG A 67 3.89 -7.46 -14.51
C ARG A 67 2.46 -7.36 -15.03
N MET A 68 1.49 -7.29 -14.12
CA MET A 68 0.09 -7.14 -14.51
C MET A 68 -0.19 -5.73 -15.01
N GLN A 69 0.34 -4.72 -14.33
CA GLN A 69 0.12 -3.32 -14.68
C GLN A 69 0.78 -2.93 -16.01
N LEU A 70 1.98 -3.43 -16.30
CA LEU A 70 2.73 -3.12 -17.52
C LEU A 70 2.53 -4.18 -18.63
N GLY A 71 1.56 -5.09 -18.48
CA GLY A 71 1.24 -6.08 -19.51
C GLY A 71 2.34 -7.13 -19.79
N ILE A 72 3.19 -7.45 -18.82
CA ILE A 72 4.36 -8.32 -19.03
C ILE A 72 3.96 -9.79 -19.03
N THR A 73 4.29 -10.47 -20.13
CA THR A 73 4.08 -11.91 -20.32
C THR A 73 5.42 -12.63 -20.43
N GLU A 74 5.57 -13.75 -19.71
CA GLU A 74 6.73 -14.64 -19.84
C GLU A 74 6.60 -15.51 -21.09
N THR A 75 7.71 -15.65 -21.79
CA THR A 75 7.85 -16.48 -22.98
C THR A 75 9.16 -17.28 -22.92
N LEU A 76 9.39 -18.14 -23.91
CA LEU A 76 10.65 -18.84 -24.07
C LEU A 76 11.34 -18.33 -25.34
N ASP A 77 12.64 -18.04 -25.24
CA ASP A 77 13.47 -17.71 -26.39
C ASP A 77 13.78 -18.96 -27.24
N ASP A 78 14.44 -18.76 -28.39
CA ASP A 78 14.84 -19.82 -29.32
C ASP A 78 15.76 -20.89 -28.69
N LYS A 79 16.27 -20.65 -27.49
CA LYS A 79 17.16 -21.54 -26.73
C LYS A 79 16.46 -22.16 -25.51
N GLY A 80 15.14 -21.98 -25.36
CA GLY A 80 14.35 -22.50 -24.25
C GLY A 80 14.56 -21.78 -22.93
N LYS A 81 15.09 -20.55 -22.95
CA LYS A 81 15.28 -19.71 -21.77
C LYS A 81 14.14 -18.70 -21.64
N THR A 82 13.74 -18.37 -20.42
CA THR A 82 12.72 -17.36 -20.14
C THR A 82 13.07 -16.00 -20.78
N ASP A 83 12.15 -15.47 -21.57
CA ASP A 83 12.13 -14.11 -22.12
C ASP A 83 10.81 -13.41 -21.78
N PHE A 84 10.70 -12.13 -22.09
CA PHE A 84 9.56 -11.29 -21.74
C PHE A 84 9.06 -10.51 -22.95
N LEU A 85 7.74 -10.33 -23.02
CA LEU A 85 7.09 -9.42 -23.96
C LEU A 85 6.08 -8.54 -23.22
N ILE A 86 5.81 -7.36 -23.78
CA ILE A 86 4.70 -6.50 -23.35
C ILE A 86 3.51 -6.85 -24.23
N ASN A 87 2.38 -7.16 -23.60
CA ASN A 87 1.09 -7.45 -24.22
C ASN A 87 0.00 -6.63 -23.52
N ASN A 88 -0.62 -5.71 -24.26
CA ASN A 88 -1.66 -4.81 -23.76
C ASN A 88 -3.08 -5.40 -23.90
N GLU A 89 -3.26 -6.57 -24.53
CA GLU A 89 -4.57 -7.19 -24.79
C GLU A 89 -5.42 -7.30 -23.52
N ARG A 90 -4.80 -7.66 -22.38
CA ARG A 90 -5.53 -7.75 -21.11
C ARG A 90 -6.01 -6.38 -20.63
N THR A 91 -5.17 -5.36 -20.76
CA THR A 91 -5.53 -3.99 -20.35
C THR A 91 -6.68 -3.48 -21.20
N ILE A 92 -6.58 -3.63 -22.52
CA ILE A 92 -7.59 -3.24 -23.49
C ILE A 92 -8.92 -3.94 -23.18
N ALA A 93 -8.90 -5.27 -22.98
CA ALA A 93 -10.11 -6.03 -22.64
C ALA A 93 -10.79 -5.57 -21.33
N VAL A 94 -10.03 -5.07 -20.35
CA VAL A 94 -10.60 -4.51 -19.11
C VAL A 94 -11.21 -3.14 -19.36
N TRP A 95 -10.61 -2.33 -20.23
CA TRP A 95 -11.14 -1.04 -20.62
C TRP A 95 -12.41 -1.16 -21.45
N ASP A 96 -12.46 -2.12 -22.38
CA ASP A 96 -13.67 -2.49 -23.12
C ASP A 96 -14.83 -2.82 -22.18
N ASP A 97 -14.60 -3.73 -21.22
CA ASP A 97 -15.59 -4.14 -20.22
C ASP A 97 -16.05 -2.94 -19.35
N PHE A 98 -15.14 -2.07 -18.97
CA PHE A 98 -15.48 -0.85 -18.23
C PHE A 98 -16.35 0.11 -19.05
N VAL A 99 -16.02 0.32 -20.33
CA VAL A 99 -16.80 1.17 -21.23
C VAL A 99 -18.20 0.61 -21.46
N GLU A 100 -18.33 -0.71 -21.61
CA GLU A 100 -19.63 -1.38 -21.70
C GLU A 100 -20.44 -1.19 -20.41
N GLN A 101 -19.80 -1.37 -19.24
CA GLN A 101 -20.45 -1.13 -17.94
C GLN A 101 -20.87 0.33 -17.76
N ALA A 102 -20.04 1.30 -18.16
CA ALA A 102 -20.34 2.73 -18.09
C ALA A 102 -21.52 3.09 -19.00
N THR A 103 -21.53 2.57 -20.23
CA THR A 103 -22.63 2.74 -21.19
C THR A 103 -23.96 2.30 -20.60
N ASN A 104 -23.99 1.14 -19.97
CA ASN A 104 -25.18 0.61 -19.31
C ASN A 104 -25.54 1.38 -18.02
N TYR A 105 -24.55 1.78 -17.22
CA TYR A 105 -24.76 2.45 -15.94
C TYR A 105 -25.34 3.87 -16.13
N TYR A 106 -24.77 4.64 -17.06
CA TYR A 106 -25.19 6.02 -17.37
C TYR A 106 -26.27 6.11 -18.45
N ALA A 107 -26.57 5.00 -19.14
CA ALA A 107 -27.49 4.96 -20.27
C ALA A 107 -27.08 5.94 -21.39
N PHE A 108 -25.80 5.87 -21.80
CA PHE A 108 -25.26 6.75 -22.83
C PHE A 108 -26.01 6.58 -24.16
N GLY A 109 -26.43 7.69 -24.77
CA GLY A 109 -27.19 7.69 -26.01
C GLY A 109 -28.57 7.01 -25.92
N SER A 110 -29.18 6.90 -24.73
CA SER A 110 -30.49 6.25 -24.57
C SER A 110 -31.59 6.94 -25.39
N PRO A 111 -32.23 6.22 -26.34
CA PRO A 111 -33.36 6.76 -27.09
C PRO A 111 -34.57 7.08 -26.19
N GLU A 112 -34.73 6.35 -25.10
CA GLU A 112 -35.82 6.57 -24.13
C GLU A 112 -35.65 7.91 -23.41
N LEU A 113 -34.43 8.25 -23.00
CA LEU A 113 -34.13 9.53 -22.36
C LEU A 113 -34.32 10.69 -23.35
N ILE A 114 -33.87 10.53 -24.59
CA ILE A 114 -34.10 11.52 -25.66
C ILE A 114 -35.61 11.73 -25.87
N ALA A 115 -36.40 10.65 -25.94
CA ALA A 115 -37.85 10.75 -26.10
C ALA A 115 -38.56 11.43 -24.91
N GLU A 116 -38.07 11.21 -23.69
CA GLU A 116 -38.55 11.90 -22.49
C GLU A 116 -38.28 13.41 -22.57
N ILE A 117 -37.06 13.81 -22.93
CA ILE A 117 -36.69 15.22 -23.09
C ILE A 117 -37.48 15.87 -24.24
N GLN A 118 -37.68 15.17 -25.36
CA GLN A 118 -38.53 15.65 -26.46
C GLN A 118 -39.99 15.86 -26.04
N ALA A 119 -40.53 15.01 -25.16
CA ALA A 119 -41.86 15.21 -24.61
C ALA A 119 -41.94 16.46 -23.72
N GLU A 120 -40.91 16.72 -22.92
CA GLU A 120 -40.78 17.92 -22.10
C GLU A 120 -40.69 19.20 -22.96
N ILE A 121 -39.89 19.17 -24.02
CA ILE A 121 -39.80 20.26 -25.01
C ILE A 121 -41.19 20.60 -25.54
N LYS A 122 -41.97 19.58 -25.96
CA LYS A 122 -43.33 19.77 -26.48
C LYS A 122 -44.29 20.41 -25.48
N ASP A 123 -44.09 20.20 -24.18
CA ASP A 123 -44.88 20.87 -23.15
C ASP A 123 -44.46 22.33 -22.98
N TYR A 124 -43.18 22.65 -23.07
CA TYR A 124 -42.70 24.03 -23.09
C TYR A 124 -43.09 24.79 -24.36
N GLU A 125 -43.16 24.15 -25.52
CA GLU A 125 -43.61 24.76 -26.78
C GLU A 125 -45.03 25.33 -26.66
N LYS A 126 -45.92 24.64 -25.94
CA LYS A 126 -47.29 25.12 -25.67
C LYS A 126 -47.29 26.42 -24.86
N LEU A 127 -46.32 26.59 -23.96
CA LEU A 127 -46.16 27.79 -23.11
C LEU A 127 -45.43 28.92 -23.86
N ALA A 128 -44.57 28.58 -24.83
CA ALA A 128 -43.76 29.52 -25.60
C ALA A 128 -44.55 30.35 -26.65
N ALA A 129 -45.83 30.03 -26.85
CA ALA A 129 -46.72 30.68 -27.82
C ALA A 129 -47.13 32.12 -27.45
N GLY A 130 -46.93 32.54 -26.20
CA GLY A 130 -47.17 33.92 -25.75
C GLY A 130 -46.04 34.90 -26.10
N GLU A 131 -46.23 36.16 -25.74
CA GLU A 131 -45.22 37.24 -25.85
C GLU A 131 -44.74 37.74 -24.48
N ASP A 132 -45.16 37.10 -23.39
CA ASP A 132 -44.80 37.52 -22.03
C ASP A 132 -43.46 36.94 -21.56
N ASP A 133 -43.04 37.36 -20.35
CA ASP A 133 -41.81 36.85 -19.72
C ASP A 133 -41.85 35.33 -19.50
N SER A 134 -43.04 34.73 -19.39
CA SER A 134 -43.17 33.28 -19.20
C SER A 134 -42.88 32.51 -20.49
N ALA A 135 -43.37 33.02 -21.63
CA ALA A 135 -43.05 32.49 -22.95
C ALA A 135 -41.56 32.62 -23.27
N SER A 136 -40.92 33.73 -22.86
CA SER A 136 -39.48 33.91 -23.02
C SER A 136 -38.67 32.89 -22.22
N ARG A 137 -39.03 32.62 -20.96
CA ARG A 137 -38.38 31.57 -20.15
C ARG A 137 -38.57 30.18 -20.74
N ALA A 138 -39.77 29.88 -21.25
CA ALA A 138 -40.05 28.60 -21.90
C ALA A 138 -39.15 28.36 -23.12
N ARG A 139 -38.90 29.39 -23.95
CA ARG A 139 -37.95 29.29 -25.08
C ARG A 139 -36.52 29.02 -24.64
N SER A 140 -36.06 29.67 -23.57
CA SER A 140 -34.72 29.38 -23.01
C SER A 140 -34.61 27.96 -22.50
N GLN A 141 -35.67 27.43 -21.87
CA GLN A 141 -35.71 26.03 -21.43
C GLN A 141 -35.68 25.06 -22.61
N ILE A 142 -36.45 25.32 -23.68
CA ILE A 142 -36.39 24.50 -24.91
C ILE A 142 -34.96 24.43 -25.45
N GLN A 143 -34.27 25.57 -25.55
CA GLN A 143 -32.88 25.60 -26.04
C GLN A 143 -31.93 24.76 -25.15
N GLU A 144 -32.12 24.80 -23.83
CA GLU A 144 -31.32 24.02 -22.87
C GLU A 144 -31.60 22.50 -23.00
N LEU A 145 -32.85 22.12 -23.26
CA LEU A 145 -33.27 20.73 -23.49
C LEU A 145 -32.77 20.20 -24.84
N GLU A 146 -32.82 21.01 -25.89
CA GLU A 146 -32.26 20.68 -27.22
C GLU A 146 -30.76 20.44 -27.12
N ALA A 147 -30.02 21.31 -26.42
CA ALA A 147 -28.59 21.11 -26.17
C ALA A 147 -28.30 19.81 -25.39
N GLN A 148 -29.15 19.44 -24.42
CA GLN A 148 -29.01 18.16 -23.71
C GLN A 148 -29.23 16.95 -24.64
N ILE A 149 -30.16 17.03 -25.60
CA ILE A 149 -30.36 15.97 -26.59
C ILE A 149 -29.10 15.82 -27.44
N ASP A 150 -28.57 16.93 -27.97
CA ASP A 150 -27.36 16.93 -28.78
C ASP A 150 -26.19 16.32 -28.00
N GLU A 151 -26.00 16.72 -26.73
CA GLU A 151 -24.98 16.14 -25.84
C GLU A 151 -25.16 14.63 -25.66
N ILE A 152 -26.39 14.14 -25.43
CA ILE A 152 -26.70 12.71 -25.25
C ILE A 152 -26.43 11.92 -26.54
N GLU A 153 -26.79 12.47 -27.70
CA GLU A 153 -26.56 11.84 -29.01
C GLU A 153 -25.07 11.71 -29.33
N GLU A 154 -24.23 12.63 -28.85
CA GLU A 154 -22.78 12.58 -29.02
C GLU A 154 -22.07 11.59 -28.09
N GLN A 155 -22.67 11.20 -26.95
CA GLN A 155 -22.02 10.36 -25.93
C GLN A 155 -21.43 9.05 -26.48
N PRO A 156 -22.12 8.26 -27.32
CA PRO A 156 -21.55 7.01 -27.85
C PRO A 156 -20.27 7.26 -28.65
N TRP A 157 -20.20 8.37 -29.39
CA TRP A 157 -19.00 8.76 -30.11
C TRP A 157 -17.90 9.22 -29.14
N GLN A 158 -18.22 10.06 -28.16
CA GLN A 158 -17.26 10.53 -27.15
C GLN A 158 -16.65 9.37 -26.34
N VAL A 159 -17.45 8.35 -26.04
CA VAL A 159 -17.02 7.13 -25.33
C VAL A 159 -16.08 6.31 -26.21
N ALA A 160 -16.42 6.09 -27.48
CA ALA A 160 -15.57 5.35 -28.42
C ALA A 160 -14.24 6.08 -28.67
N GLU A 161 -14.29 7.40 -28.88
CA GLU A 161 -13.10 8.24 -29.03
C GLU A 161 -12.26 8.26 -27.74
N ALA A 162 -12.90 8.22 -26.57
CA ALA A 162 -12.20 8.08 -25.30
C ALA A 162 -11.40 6.79 -25.22
N LEU A 163 -12.01 5.66 -25.53
CA LEU A 163 -11.32 4.37 -25.50
C LEU A 163 -10.17 4.33 -26.50
N GLU A 164 -10.43 4.64 -27.78
CA GLU A 164 -9.43 4.60 -28.85
C GLU A 164 -8.22 5.51 -28.57
N ALA A 165 -8.46 6.72 -28.04
CA ALA A 165 -7.38 7.64 -27.69
C ALA A 165 -6.48 7.08 -26.57
N HIS A 166 -7.05 6.42 -25.56
CA HIS A 166 -6.25 5.85 -24.46
C HIS A 166 -5.55 4.55 -24.87
N GLU A 167 -6.14 3.76 -25.78
CA GLU A 167 -5.47 2.61 -26.40
C GLU A 167 -4.23 3.07 -27.15
N ALA A 168 -4.36 4.11 -27.98
CA ALA A 168 -3.24 4.71 -28.71
C ALA A 168 -2.17 5.26 -27.74
N GLU A 169 -2.58 5.95 -26.67
CA GLU A 169 -1.65 6.46 -25.64
C GLU A 169 -0.86 5.32 -24.97
N LEU A 170 -1.53 4.21 -24.64
CA LEU A 170 -0.88 3.04 -24.05
C LEU A 170 0.08 2.36 -25.04
N GLU A 171 -0.29 2.28 -26.31
CA GLU A 171 0.58 1.75 -27.37
C GLU A 171 1.81 2.64 -27.57
N ASP A 172 1.65 3.96 -27.64
CA ASP A 172 2.74 4.93 -27.76
C ASP A 172 3.69 4.84 -26.55
N TRP A 173 3.13 4.78 -25.34
CA TRP A 173 3.91 4.56 -24.12
C TRP A 173 4.69 3.25 -24.19
N THR A 174 4.03 2.19 -24.66
CA THR A 174 4.65 0.87 -24.82
C THR A 174 5.80 0.94 -25.82
N MET A 175 5.61 1.55 -26.99
CA MET A 175 6.65 1.69 -28.01
C MET A 175 7.85 2.47 -27.49
N ALA A 176 7.61 3.56 -26.75
CA ALA A 176 8.66 4.39 -26.17
C ALA A 176 9.47 3.66 -25.09
N ASN A 177 8.83 2.83 -24.27
CA ASN A 177 9.44 2.21 -23.10
C ASN A 177 9.83 0.73 -23.29
N ARG A 178 9.38 0.07 -24.38
CA ARG A 178 9.53 -1.38 -24.60
C ARG A 178 10.94 -1.88 -24.41
N VAL A 179 11.93 -1.20 -25.00
CA VAL A 179 13.33 -1.63 -24.92
C VAL A 179 13.83 -1.57 -23.47
N ALA A 180 13.55 -0.47 -22.78
CA ALA A 180 14.02 -0.25 -21.41
C ALA A 180 13.33 -1.20 -20.41
N VAL A 181 12.01 -1.36 -20.52
CA VAL A 181 11.22 -2.26 -19.67
C VAL A 181 11.68 -3.72 -19.87
N LEU A 182 11.80 -4.19 -21.11
CA LEU A 182 12.24 -5.57 -21.37
C LEU A 182 13.70 -5.79 -20.96
N ALA A 183 14.58 -4.81 -21.16
CA ALA A 183 15.95 -4.87 -20.68
C ALA A 183 16.00 -4.94 -19.15
N TRP A 184 15.12 -4.22 -18.45
CA TRP A 184 14.97 -4.33 -17.01
C TRP A 184 14.65 -5.77 -16.64
N TYR A 185 13.58 -6.38 -17.15
CA TYR A 185 13.20 -7.75 -16.80
C TYR A 185 14.33 -8.78 -17.06
N ARG A 186 15.03 -8.66 -18.19
CA ARG A 186 16.19 -9.50 -18.52
C ARG A 186 17.41 -9.24 -17.64
N GLY A 187 17.58 -8.02 -17.14
CA GLY A 187 18.65 -7.65 -16.22
C GLY A 187 18.48 -8.24 -14.82
N GLY A 188 17.23 -8.37 -14.35
CA GLY A 188 16.91 -9.01 -13.07
C GLY A 188 17.39 -10.47 -13.00
N THR A 189 17.09 -11.26 -14.03
CA THR A 189 17.53 -12.67 -14.12
C THR A 189 19.05 -12.84 -14.18
N ARG A 190 19.80 -11.83 -14.66
CA ARG A 190 21.27 -11.85 -14.65
C ARG A 190 21.84 -11.58 -13.26
N LEU A 191 21.26 -10.64 -12.52
CA LEU A 191 21.68 -10.32 -11.14
C LEU A 191 21.40 -11.50 -10.20
N GLU A 192 20.25 -12.15 -10.35
CA GLU A 192 19.93 -13.40 -9.64
C GLU A 192 20.93 -14.53 -9.95
N GLY A 193 21.41 -14.62 -11.20
CA GLY A 193 22.46 -15.57 -11.60
C GLY A 193 23.83 -15.28 -10.96
N PHE A 194 24.23 -14.01 -10.87
CA PHE A 194 25.47 -13.61 -10.17
C PHE A 194 25.40 -13.86 -8.66
N GLU A 195 24.22 -13.73 -8.04
CA GLU A 195 24.01 -14.10 -6.63
C GLU A 195 24.07 -15.63 -6.43
N ARG A 196 23.59 -16.42 -7.40
CA ARG A 196 23.62 -17.90 -7.37
C ARG A 196 25.01 -18.50 -7.59
N ASP A 197 25.80 -17.95 -8.52
CA ASP A 197 27.11 -18.48 -8.90
C ASP A 197 28.26 -18.00 -7.98
N GLY A 198 27.92 -17.34 -6.86
CA GLY A 198 28.86 -16.77 -5.87
C GLY A 198 29.49 -17.76 -4.88
N GLU A 199 29.71 -19.03 -5.26
CA GLU A 199 30.31 -20.07 -4.40
C GLU A 199 31.84 -19.95 -4.21
N ASP A 200 32.57 -19.16 -5.01
CA ASP A 200 34.03 -19.01 -4.89
C ASP A 200 34.47 -17.83 -3.98
N ARG A 201 34.02 -17.83 -2.72
CA ARG A 201 34.14 -16.69 -1.80
C ARG A 201 35.43 -16.55 -0.98
N ASP A 202 36.41 -17.42 -1.14
CA ASP A 202 37.62 -17.37 -0.29
C ASP A 202 38.72 -16.40 -0.78
N LYS A 203 38.55 -15.70 -1.91
CA LYS A 203 39.64 -14.88 -2.50
C LYS A 203 39.43 -13.37 -2.59
N VAL A 204 38.26 -12.82 -2.28
CA VAL A 204 38.01 -11.38 -2.48
C VAL A 204 37.27 -10.79 -1.27
N ALA A 205 37.96 -10.63 -0.15
CA ALA A 205 37.38 -10.06 1.08
C ALA A 205 37.64 -8.54 1.24
N LEU A 206 38.52 -7.95 0.42
CA LEU A 206 38.94 -6.55 0.57
C LEU A 206 38.19 -5.54 -0.34
N ASP A 207 37.58 -5.97 -1.45
CA ASP A 207 36.82 -5.10 -2.37
C ASP A 207 35.28 -5.12 -2.13
N VAL A 208 34.81 -5.87 -1.13
CA VAL A 208 33.40 -6.24 -0.93
C VAL A 208 32.50 -5.06 -0.51
N ALA A 209 33.04 -4.04 0.17
CA ALA A 209 32.24 -2.89 0.62
C ALA A 209 31.85 -1.96 -0.54
N SER A 210 32.79 -1.70 -1.46
CA SER A 210 32.54 -0.91 -2.68
C SER A 210 31.55 -1.63 -3.61
N LEU A 211 31.74 -2.95 -3.78
CA LEU A 211 30.84 -3.78 -4.58
C LEU A 211 29.43 -3.87 -4.00
N ARG A 212 29.29 -3.96 -2.67
CA ARG A 212 27.97 -3.88 -2.00
C ARG A 212 27.29 -2.54 -2.24
N GLY A 213 28.02 -1.43 -2.08
CA GLY A 213 27.48 -0.09 -2.36
C GLY A 213 27.01 0.08 -3.81
N GLN A 214 27.74 -0.49 -4.78
CA GLN A 214 27.35 -0.47 -6.20
C GLN A 214 26.12 -1.34 -6.48
N VAL A 215 26.01 -2.52 -5.87
CA VAL A 215 24.81 -3.37 -5.99
C VAL A 215 23.60 -2.67 -5.40
N ASP A 216 23.73 -2.05 -4.23
CA ASP A 216 22.65 -1.31 -3.57
C ASP A 216 22.19 -0.11 -4.41
N SER A 217 23.11 0.63 -5.03
CA SER A 217 22.74 1.73 -5.94
C SER A 217 22.00 1.23 -7.18
N ILE A 218 22.46 0.14 -7.79
CA ILE A 218 21.80 -0.47 -8.95
C ILE A 218 20.39 -0.93 -8.59
N GLN A 219 20.21 -1.55 -7.42
CA GLN A 219 18.90 -1.98 -6.96
C GLN A 219 17.95 -0.80 -6.76
N LYS A 220 18.41 0.29 -6.14
CA LYS A 220 17.62 1.52 -5.96
C LYS A 220 17.22 2.14 -7.29
N ASP A 221 18.15 2.24 -8.24
CA ASP A 221 17.86 2.80 -9.57
C ASP A 221 16.83 1.95 -10.32
N ARG A 222 16.94 0.61 -10.25
CA ARG A 222 15.96 -0.30 -10.86
C ARG A 222 14.57 -0.17 -10.23
N VAL A 223 14.48 0.01 -8.91
CA VAL A 223 13.20 0.27 -8.24
C VAL A 223 12.61 1.61 -8.70
N LYS A 224 13.43 2.65 -8.81
CA LYS A 224 13.01 3.97 -9.26
C LYS A 224 12.44 3.95 -10.69
N GLU A 225 13.11 3.27 -11.61
CA GLU A 225 12.63 3.08 -12.99
C GLU A 225 11.29 2.35 -13.01
N MET A 226 11.17 1.27 -12.24
CA MET A 226 9.93 0.50 -12.14
C MET A 226 8.78 1.33 -11.58
N THR A 227 9.01 2.07 -10.49
CA THR A 227 7.99 2.96 -9.90
C THR A 227 7.55 4.01 -10.92
N LYS A 228 8.49 4.61 -11.65
CA LYS A 228 8.18 5.58 -12.71
C LYS A 228 7.22 4.99 -13.75
N TRP A 229 7.55 3.83 -14.33
CA TRP A 229 6.71 3.18 -15.34
C TRP A 229 5.32 2.80 -14.81
N LYS A 230 5.25 2.29 -13.58
CA LYS A 230 3.96 1.99 -12.93
C LYS A 230 3.13 3.27 -12.75
N THR A 231 3.74 4.39 -12.38
CA THR A 231 3.01 5.67 -12.25
C THR A 231 2.51 6.16 -13.60
N GLU A 232 3.33 6.12 -14.64
CA GLU A 232 2.93 6.54 -15.99
C GLU A 232 1.73 5.73 -16.50
N VAL A 233 1.79 4.39 -16.41
CA VAL A 233 0.66 3.55 -16.82
C VAL A 233 -0.57 3.78 -15.93
N ALA A 234 -0.39 3.94 -14.61
CA ALA A 234 -1.53 4.27 -13.72
C ALA A 234 -2.25 5.56 -14.16
N GLN A 235 -1.51 6.58 -14.57
CA GLN A 235 -2.10 7.84 -15.02
C GLN A 235 -2.96 7.68 -16.29
N ILE A 236 -2.57 6.79 -17.21
CA ILE A 236 -3.39 6.48 -18.40
C ILE A 236 -4.72 5.85 -17.98
N TRP A 237 -4.70 4.90 -17.03
CA TRP A 237 -5.92 4.31 -16.47
C TRP A 237 -6.79 5.35 -15.75
N ASP A 238 -6.19 6.21 -14.94
CA ASP A 238 -6.89 7.26 -14.17
C ASP A 238 -7.54 8.30 -15.10
N SER A 239 -6.86 8.64 -16.21
CA SER A 239 -7.36 9.53 -17.25
C SER A 239 -8.58 8.93 -17.95
N LEU A 240 -8.55 7.65 -18.32
CA LEU A 240 -9.70 6.97 -18.94
C LEU A 240 -10.91 6.95 -18.01
N GLU A 241 -10.71 6.54 -16.76
CA GLU A 241 -11.78 6.53 -15.73
C GLU A 241 -12.38 7.93 -15.55
N THR A 242 -11.54 8.97 -15.50
CA THR A 242 -11.98 10.36 -15.36
C THR A 242 -12.76 10.82 -16.59
N ARG A 243 -12.24 10.55 -17.80
CA ARG A 243 -12.86 10.97 -19.05
C ARG A 243 -14.24 10.34 -19.21
N ILE A 244 -14.35 9.02 -19.04
CA ILE A 244 -15.64 8.31 -19.16
C ILE A 244 -16.66 8.81 -18.12
N ASN A 245 -16.24 9.01 -16.88
CA ASN A 245 -17.13 9.50 -15.81
C ASN A 245 -17.51 10.99 -15.96
N SER A 246 -16.90 11.73 -16.89
CA SER A 246 -17.23 13.14 -17.17
C SER A 246 -18.21 13.35 -18.34
N ILE A 247 -18.52 12.30 -19.10
CA ILE A 247 -19.47 12.31 -20.24
C ILE A 247 -20.95 12.43 -19.84
N PRO A 248 -21.44 11.86 -18.71
CA PRO A 248 -22.86 11.94 -18.37
C PRO A 248 -23.36 13.38 -18.22
N VAL A 249 -24.56 13.68 -18.72
CA VAL A 249 -25.22 14.96 -18.47
C VAL A 249 -25.83 14.97 -17.06
N ALA A 250 -26.18 16.15 -16.53
CA ALA A 250 -26.69 16.31 -15.16
C ALA A 250 -27.90 15.41 -14.81
N ARG A 251 -28.77 15.07 -15.77
CA ARG A 251 -29.90 14.13 -15.56
C ARG A 251 -29.49 12.67 -15.43
N GLN A 252 -28.34 12.28 -15.98
CA GLN A 252 -27.81 10.92 -15.91
C GLN A 252 -26.92 10.72 -14.67
N GLU A 253 -26.61 11.78 -13.93
CA GLU A 253 -25.90 11.67 -12.65
C GLU A 253 -26.72 10.85 -11.66
N ARG A 254 -26.14 9.76 -11.16
CA ARG A 254 -26.78 8.91 -10.16
C ARG A 254 -26.34 9.30 -8.75
N GLU A 255 -27.24 9.13 -7.78
CA GLU A 255 -26.95 9.29 -6.35
C GLU A 255 -25.79 8.39 -5.87
N THR A 256 -25.58 7.25 -6.54
CA THR A 256 -24.49 6.30 -6.25
C THR A 256 -23.10 6.80 -6.64
N GLY A 257 -22.99 7.91 -7.39
CA GLY A 257 -21.71 8.52 -7.79
C GLY A 257 -21.08 7.90 -9.05
N SER A 258 -19.79 8.21 -9.25
CA SER A 258 -18.99 7.79 -10.40
C SER A 258 -18.75 6.27 -10.44
N LEU A 259 -18.75 5.68 -11.63
CA LEU A 259 -18.46 4.25 -11.81
C LEU A 259 -16.94 4.01 -11.70
N PRO A 260 -16.46 3.20 -10.73
CA PRO A 260 -15.03 2.98 -10.58
C PRO A 260 -14.48 1.98 -11.60
N LEU A 261 -13.31 2.28 -12.17
CA LEU A 261 -12.59 1.36 -13.06
C LEU A 261 -11.87 0.27 -12.24
N HIS A 262 -12.23 -1.00 -12.47
CA HIS A 262 -11.56 -2.13 -11.83
C HIS A 262 -10.15 -2.32 -12.40
N ARG A 263 -9.13 -2.25 -11.53
CA ARG A 263 -7.73 -2.46 -11.88
C ARG A 263 -7.29 -3.84 -11.39
N PRO A 264 -6.96 -4.81 -12.27
CA PRO A 264 -6.58 -6.18 -11.87
C PRO A 264 -5.36 -6.25 -10.94
N TYR A 265 -4.49 -5.24 -11.02
CA TYR A 265 -3.27 -5.11 -10.21
C TYR A 265 -3.48 -4.34 -8.90
N ALA A 266 -4.65 -3.72 -8.69
CA ALA A 266 -4.98 -3.00 -7.46
C ALA A 266 -6.11 -3.74 -6.73
N GLN A 267 -5.77 -4.83 -6.04
CA GLN A 267 -6.76 -5.57 -5.27
C GLN A 267 -7.10 -4.80 -3.99
N LYS A 268 -8.35 -4.33 -3.89
CA LYS A 268 -8.89 -3.72 -2.67
C LYS A 268 -8.86 -4.77 -1.55
N ASN A 269 -8.25 -4.43 -0.41
CA ASN A 269 -7.95 -5.34 0.73
C ASN A 269 -6.84 -6.37 0.47
N SER A 270 -5.87 -6.08 -0.39
CA SER A 270 -4.69 -6.92 -0.47
C SER A 270 -3.87 -6.92 0.80
N ARG A 271 -3.04 -7.95 0.95
CA ARG A 271 -2.14 -8.08 2.10
C ARG A 271 -1.22 -6.86 2.22
N HIS A 272 -0.87 -6.23 1.11
CA HIS A 272 -0.08 -5.00 1.05
C HIS A 272 -0.83 -3.78 1.62
N ASP A 273 -2.07 -3.52 1.17
CA ASP A 273 -2.88 -2.39 1.65
C ASP A 273 -3.22 -2.53 3.14
N LEU A 274 -3.49 -3.76 3.60
CA LEU A 274 -3.66 -4.04 5.03
C LEU A 274 -2.40 -3.70 5.83
N VAL A 275 -1.23 -4.11 5.35
CA VAL A 275 0.06 -3.86 6.02
C VAL A 275 0.35 -2.35 6.09
N ASN A 276 0.11 -1.61 5.01
CA ASN A 276 0.31 -0.15 4.96
C ASN A 276 -0.59 0.61 5.93
N LYS A 277 -1.83 0.14 6.13
CA LYS A 277 -2.77 0.72 7.09
C LYS A 277 -2.45 0.33 8.53
N VAL A 278 -2.07 -0.92 8.79
CA VAL A 278 -1.92 -1.45 10.16
C VAL A 278 -0.61 -1.02 10.81
N ILE A 279 0.52 -1.03 10.10
CA ILE A 279 1.84 -0.78 10.69
C ILE A 279 1.94 0.58 11.40
N PRO A 280 1.51 1.71 10.81
CA PRO A 280 1.63 3.01 11.47
C PRO A 280 0.83 3.09 12.78
N TRP A 281 -0.41 2.58 12.78
CA TRP A 281 -1.25 2.54 13.98
C TRP A 281 -0.72 1.56 15.03
N PHE A 282 -0.13 0.44 14.59
CA PHE A 282 0.54 -0.50 15.48
C PHE A 282 1.72 0.17 16.20
N ASP A 283 2.61 0.85 15.47
CA ASP A 283 3.80 1.52 16.02
C ASP A 283 3.40 2.59 17.05
N ILE A 284 2.40 3.42 16.74
CA ILE A 284 1.86 4.43 17.67
C ILE A 284 1.30 3.78 18.93
N THR A 285 0.47 2.74 18.77
CA THR A 285 -0.20 2.08 19.89
C THR A 285 0.82 1.44 20.82
N VAL A 286 1.78 0.70 20.29
CA VAL A 286 2.89 0.10 21.05
C VAL A 286 3.70 1.19 21.76
N GLY A 287 4.05 2.27 21.05
CA GLY A 287 4.81 3.38 21.62
C GLY A 287 4.11 4.03 22.82
N VAL A 288 2.82 4.35 22.68
CA VAL A 288 2.00 4.93 23.76
C VAL A 288 1.90 3.98 24.95
N LEU A 289 1.63 2.69 24.71
CA LEU A 289 1.54 1.67 25.76
C LEU A 289 2.86 1.57 26.56
N LEU A 290 4.01 1.60 25.89
CA LEU A 290 5.32 1.56 26.54
C LEU A 290 5.63 2.85 27.31
N ILE A 291 5.29 4.02 26.77
CA ILE A 291 5.49 5.31 27.46
C ILE A 291 4.69 5.33 28.77
N LEU A 292 3.39 5.01 28.70
CA LEU A 292 2.50 4.95 29.86
C LEU A 292 2.81 3.78 30.80
N GLY A 293 3.50 2.76 30.31
CA GLY A 293 3.77 1.53 31.04
C GLY A 293 2.50 0.71 31.28
N LEU A 294 1.61 0.65 30.28
CA LEU A 294 0.36 -0.12 30.26
C LEU A 294 0.52 -1.35 29.34
N PHE A 295 0.16 -2.54 29.83
CA PHE A 295 0.37 -3.83 29.17
C PHE A 295 1.80 -4.04 28.65
N THR A 296 2.79 -3.54 29.39
CA THR A 296 4.19 -3.41 28.96
C THR A 296 4.77 -4.73 28.48
N ARG A 297 4.47 -5.85 29.15
CA ARG A 297 4.92 -7.18 28.70
C ARG A 297 4.41 -7.51 27.30
N TRP A 298 3.11 -7.38 27.07
CA TRP A 298 2.51 -7.75 25.79
C TRP A 298 2.88 -6.75 24.69
N ALA A 299 2.93 -5.46 25.01
CA ALA A 299 3.41 -4.43 24.09
C ALA A 299 4.86 -4.69 23.66
N SER A 300 5.77 -4.98 24.60
CA SER A 300 7.16 -5.30 24.28
C SER A 300 7.31 -6.61 23.50
N LEU A 301 6.50 -7.63 23.78
CA LEU A 301 6.52 -8.88 23.01
C LEU A 301 6.03 -8.67 21.58
N ALA A 302 4.94 -7.93 21.39
CA ALA A 302 4.41 -7.58 20.08
C ALA A 302 5.43 -6.75 19.28
N ALA A 303 6.06 -5.76 19.90
CA ALA A 303 7.14 -4.97 19.31
C ALA A 303 8.32 -5.84 18.88
N ALA A 304 8.77 -6.76 19.74
CA ALA A 304 9.85 -7.69 19.43
C ALA A 304 9.49 -8.63 18.27
N ALA A 305 8.26 -9.16 18.24
CA ALA A 305 7.79 -10.02 17.16
C ALA A 305 7.69 -9.27 15.83
N PHE A 306 7.23 -8.02 15.85
CA PHE A 306 7.20 -7.16 14.67
C PHE A 306 8.62 -6.89 14.15
N LEU A 307 9.54 -6.44 15.01
CA LEU A 307 10.93 -6.20 14.62
C LEU A 307 11.64 -7.48 14.14
N PHE A 308 11.28 -8.64 14.71
CA PHE A 308 11.76 -9.92 14.22
C PHE A 308 11.25 -10.20 12.79
N SER A 309 9.99 -9.88 12.47
CA SER A 309 9.49 -9.99 11.08
C SER A 309 10.21 -9.06 10.10
N VAL A 310 10.59 -7.85 10.55
CA VAL A 310 11.41 -6.90 9.76
C VAL A 310 12.85 -7.43 9.60
N LEU A 311 13.37 -8.10 10.62
CA LEU A 311 14.66 -8.78 10.53
C LEU A 311 14.61 -9.97 9.55
N LEU A 312 13.48 -10.67 9.47
CA LEU A 312 13.30 -11.79 8.53
C LEU A 312 13.13 -11.33 7.07
N THR A 313 12.70 -10.09 6.81
CA THR A 313 12.72 -9.53 5.45
C THR A 313 14.15 -9.26 4.98
N GLN A 314 15.04 -8.83 5.87
CA GLN A 314 16.46 -8.53 5.57
C GLN A 314 17.40 -9.17 6.61
N PRO A 315 17.54 -10.51 6.61
CA PRO A 315 18.32 -11.21 7.63
C PRO A 315 19.80 -10.87 7.50
N PHE A 316 20.41 -10.34 8.57
CA PHE A 316 21.82 -9.90 8.58
C PHE A 316 22.83 -11.02 8.28
N TRP A 317 22.41 -12.29 8.41
CA TRP A 317 23.23 -13.47 8.10
C TRP A 317 23.15 -13.87 6.62
N VAL A 318 22.22 -13.30 5.85
CA VAL A 318 22.10 -13.54 4.41
C VAL A 318 22.96 -12.53 3.65
N PRO A 319 23.87 -13.00 2.77
CA PRO A 319 24.67 -12.11 1.96
C PRO A 319 23.83 -11.16 1.09
N GLY A 320 24.20 -9.88 1.08
CA GLY A 320 23.52 -8.87 0.25
C GLY A 320 22.19 -8.36 0.82
N ALA A 321 21.79 -8.76 2.03
CA ALA A 321 20.68 -8.16 2.74
C ALA A 321 21.06 -6.78 3.30
N ALA A 322 20.09 -5.87 3.36
CA ALA A 322 20.27 -4.56 3.97
C ALA A 322 20.58 -4.68 5.47
N PRO A 323 21.38 -3.76 6.04
CA PRO A 323 21.74 -3.84 7.46
C PRO A 323 20.52 -3.58 8.35
N THR A 324 20.11 -4.62 9.09
CA THR A 324 19.00 -4.60 10.07
C THR A 324 19.48 -4.53 11.52
N HIS A 325 20.69 -4.02 11.74
CA HIS A 325 21.33 -4.01 13.06
C HIS A 325 20.55 -3.17 14.09
N TYR A 326 19.98 -2.03 13.69
CA TYR A 326 19.20 -1.18 14.58
C TYR A 326 17.92 -1.88 15.04
N GLN A 327 17.22 -2.53 14.12
CA GLN A 327 16.01 -3.31 14.38
C GLN A 327 16.30 -4.50 15.30
N ALA A 328 17.45 -5.17 15.10
CA ALA A 328 17.87 -6.26 15.98
C ALA A 328 18.18 -5.77 17.40
N ILE A 329 18.91 -4.66 17.56
CA ILE A 329 19.21 -4.06 18.87
C ILE A 329 17.91 -3.67 19.59
N GLU A 330 17.00 -3.02 18.88
CA GLU A 330 15.71 -2.59 19.43
C GLU A 330 14.80 -3.78 19.77
N MET A 331 14.84 -4.86 18.98
CA MET A 331 14.16 -6.12 19.30
C MET A 331 14.69 -6.71 20.60
N PHE A 332 16.01 -6.76 20.81
CA PHE A 332 16.59 -7.25 22.06
C PHE A 332 16.26 -6.32 23.24
N ALA A 333 16.23 -5.00 23.04
CA ALA A 333 15.75 -4.07 24.06
C ALA A 333 14.30 -4.37 24.46
N CYS A 334 13.42 -4.65 23.48
CA CYS A 334 12.04 -5.08 23.74
C CYS A 334 12.00 -6.41 24.51
N LEU A 335 12.84 -7.40 24.16
CA LEU A 335 12.92 -8.67 24.90
C LEU A 335 13.41 -8.48 26.35
N VAL A 336 14.31 -7.54 26.61
CA VAL A 336 14.72 -7.15 27.96
C VAL A 336 13.55 -6.54 28.73
N LEU A 337 12.78 -5.64 28.12
CA LEU A 337 11.58 -5.05 28.74
C LEU A 337 10.49 -6.10 29.03
N PHE A 338 10.31 -7.06 28.12
CA PHE A 338 9.43 -8.22 28.30
C PHE A 338 9.88 -9.09 29.49
N ALA A 339 11.16 -9.46 29.55
CA ALA A 339 11.71 -10.31 30.60
C ALA A 339 11.66 -9.63 31.98
N THR A 340 12.04 -8.35 32.04
CA THR A 340 12.10 -7.57 33.29
C THR A 340 10.74 -7.09 33.79
N SER A 341 9.68 -7.20 32.98
CA SER A 341 8.33 -6.72 33.33
C SER A 341 8.33 -5.24 33.75
N ALA A 342 8.99 -4.41 32.96
CA ALA A 342 9.26 -2.98 33.24
C ALA A 342 8.02 -2.14 33.63
N GLY A 343 6.81 -2.55 33.25
CA GLY A 343 5.56 -1.87 33.62
C GLY A 343 5.28 -1.86 35.13
N ARG A 344 5.79 -2.85 35.87
CA ARG A 344 5.64 -2.90 37.34
C ARG A 344 6.51 -1.88 38.07
N PHE A 345 7.49 -1.29 37.38
CA PHE A 345 8.42 -0.32 37.93
C PHE A 345 8.14 1.04 37.26
N GLY A 346 7.34 1.89 37.92
CA GLY A 346 7.02 3.24 37.42
C GLY A 346 6.15 3.26 36.15
N GLY A 347 5.22 2.33 36.01
CA GLY A 347 4.21 2.28 34.93
C GLY A 347 2.82 1.98 35.47
N LEU A 348 1.78 2.20 34.64
CA LEU A 348 0.39 1.96 35.04
C LEU A 348 0.09 0.48 35.36
N ASP A 349 0.87 -0.47 34.83
CA ASP A 349 0.78 -1.89 35.17
C ASP A 349 0.97 -2.18 36.67
N TYR A 350 1.64 -1.28 37.41
CA TYR A 350 1.77 -1.37 38.86
C TYR A 350 0.41 -1.39 39.57
N PHE A 351 -0.53 -0.54 39.14
CA PHE A 351 -1.87 -0.43 39.78
C PHE A 351 -2.71 -1.70 39.59
N PHE A 352 -2.59 -2.37 38.44
CA PHE A 352 -3.25 -3.66 38.20
C PHE A 352 -2.63 -4.82 38.99
N SER A 353 -1.35 -4.71 39.36
CA SER A 353 -0.67 -5.72 40.18
C SER A 353 -1.02 -5.64 41.67
N LEU A 354 -1.43 -4.46 42.16
CA LEU A 354 -1.86 -4.23 43.54
C LEU A 354 -3.21 -4.89 43.89
N GLY A 355 -4.10 -5.03 42.90
CA GLY A 355 -5.42 -5.65 43.07
C GLY A 355 -5.42 -7.18 43.26
N LYS A 356 -4.24 -7.83 43.24
CA LYS A 356 -4.08 -9.29 43.39
C LYS A 356 -3.42 -9.71 44.71
N ARG A 357 -3.51 -8.92 45.79
CA ARG A 357 -3.12 -9.43 47.12
C ARG A 357 -4.15 -10.48 47.57
N PRO A 358 -3.74 -11.72 47.92
CA PRO A 358 -4.63 -12.67 48.57
C PRO A 358 -5.13 -12.06 49.88
N ALA A 359 -6.45 -12.14 50.12
CA ALA A 359 -7.04 -11.80 51.41
C ALA A 359 -6.40 -12.67 52.51
N ASP A 360 -6.22 -12.06 53.68
CA ASP A 360 -5.56 -12.58 54.87
C ASP A 360 -5.73 -14.09 55.10
N THR A 361 -4.61 -14.80 55.28
CA THR A 361 -4.62 -16.14 55.88
C THR A 361 -5.03 -16.01 57.35
N PRO A 362 -6.10 -16.69 57.82
CA PRO A 362 -6.47 -16.64 59.23
C PRO A 362 -5.41 -17.35 60.10
N GLU A 363 -5.14 -16.74 61.24
CA GLU A 363 -4.20 -17.17 62.28
C GLU A 363 -4.50 -18.62 62.72
N PRO A 364 -3.49 -19.50 62.89
CA PRO A 364 -3.73 -20.86 63.36
C PRO A 364 -4.14 -20.84 64.84
N ALA A 365 -5.33 -21.36 65.12
CA ALA A 365 -5.81 -21.58 66.48
C ALA A 365 -4.83 -22.49 67.24
N MET A 366 -4.21 -21.95 68.29
CA MET A 366 -3.39 -22.70 69.24
C MET A 366 -4.27 -23.71 69.97
N LEU A 367 -4.11 -24.99 69.64
CA LEU A 367 -4.65 -26.10 70.42
C LEU A 367 -3.92 -26.17 71.75
N GLY A 368 -4.67 -26.02 72.84
CA GLY A 368 -4.19 -26.20 74.20
C GLY A 368 -3.77 -27.64 74.49
N HIS A 369 -2.75 -27.76 75.32
CA HIS A 369 -2.43 -28.96 76.10
C HIS A 369 -2.80 -28.73 77.56
#